data_AF-A0A1H1PBQ8-F1
#
_entry.id   AF-A0A1H1PBQ8-F1
#
_cell.length_a   1.000
_cell.length_b   1.000
_cell.length_c   1.000
_cell.angle_alpha   90.00
_cell.angle_beta   90.00
_cell.angle_gamma   90.00
#
_symmetry.space_group_name_H-M   'P 1'
#
loop_
_entity.id
_entity.type
_entity.pdbx_description
1 polymer ?
#
loop_
_entity_poly.entity_id
_entity_poly.type
_entity_poly.pdbx_seq_one_letter_code
_entity_poly.pdbx_strand_id
1 'polypeptide(L)'
;MSQTPPPPPPASAPQPLSDSDTRQWAGLSHLLGGILGFLAPLVIWLVFRERSAYVAEESKKALNFQLLALIVYVVAAVLPLGFLGTLVTFGVWVVSVVFGIINYQKVQRAEATEYPVTVSWVR
;
A
#
# COMPACT_ATOMS: atom_id res chain seq x y z
N MET A 1 -46.06 30.14 -15.39
CA MET A 1 -45.78 28.84 -14.76
C MET A 1 -44.29 28.59 -14.87
N SER A 2 -43.50 28.96 -13.86
CA SER A 2 -42.05 28.76 -13.88
C SER A 2 -41.77 27.32 -13.45
N GLN A 3 -41.51 26.43 -14.40
CA GLN A 3 -41.13 25.06 -14.11
C GLN A 3 -39.71 25.07 -13.52
N THR A 4 -39.57 24.64 -12.27
CA THR A 4 -38.27 24.44 -11.63
C THR A 4 -37.55 23.30 -12.36
N PRO A 5 -36.24 23.43 -12.71
CA PRO A 5 -35.50 22.36 -13.35
C PRO A 5 -35.51 21.08 -12.49
N PRO A 6 -35.60 19.88 -13.10
CA PRO A 6 -35.54 18.64 -12.36
C PRO A 6 -34.19 18.52 -11.62
N PRO A 7 -34.17 17.96 -10.40
CA PRO A 7 -32.94 17.79 -9.64
C PRO A 7 -31.93 16.92 -10.40
N PRO A 8 -30.62 17.22 -10.32
CA PRO A 8 -29.59 16.42 -10.97
C PRO A 8 -29.60 14.97 -10.43
N PRO A 9 -29.26 13.98 -11.28
CA PRO A 9 -29.18 12.58 -10.86
C PRO A 9 -28.23 12.43 -9.65
N PRO A 10 -28.51 11.51 -8.71
CA PRO A 10 -27.57 11.18 -7.64
C PRO A 10 -26.22 10.80 -8.24
N ALA A 11 -25.13 11.37 -7.71
CA ALA A 11 -23.79 10.93 -8.08
C ALA A 11 -23.68 9.42 -7.81
N SER A 12 -23.28 8.66 -8.83
CA SER A 12 -23.15 7.21 -8.75
C SER A 12 -22.04 6.85 -7.76
N ALA A 13 -22.37 6.08 -6.72
CA ALA A 13 -21.40 5.56 -5.78
C ALA A 13 -20.37 4.64 -6.49
N PRO A 14 -19.11 4.58 -6.03
CA PRO A 14 -18.11 3.68 -6.58
C PRO A 14 -18.58 2.23 -6.58
N GLN A 15 -18.43 1.55 -7.72
CA GLN A 15 -18.80 0.13 -7.82
C GLN A 15 -17.80 -0.74 -7.02
N PRO A 16 -18.29 -1.65 -6.15
CA PRO A 16 -17.45 -2.59 -5.41
C PRO A 16 -16.57 -3.44 -6.33
N LEU A 17 -15.40 -3.86 -5.84
CA LEU A 17 -14.54 -4.81 -6.53
C LEU A 17 -15.08 -6.23 -6.46
N SER A 18 -14.75 -7.06 -7.45
CA SER A 18 -14.91 -8.51 -7.34
C SER A 18 -13.96 -9.08 -6.28
N ASP A 19 -14.23 -10.30 -5.80
CA ASP A 19 -13.35 -10.98 -4.84
C ASP A 19 -11.95 -11.22 -5.41
N SER A 20 -11.87 -11.56 -6.71
CA SER A 20 -10.60 -11.77 -7.42
C SER A 20 -9.81 -10.47 -7.49
N ASP A 21 -10.44 -9.36 -7.90
CA ASP A 21 -9.79 -8.06 -7.99
C ASP A 21 -9.37 -7.56 -6.61
N THR A 22 -10.19 -7.80 -5.59
CA THR A 22 -9.87 -7.46 -4.19
C THR A 22 -8.58 -8.14 -3.74
N ARG A 23 -8.43 -9.45 -3.97
CA ARG A 23 -7.19 -10.17 -3.63
C ARG A 23 -6.01 -9.70 -4.47
N GLN A 24 -6.22 -9.52 -5.77
CA GLN A 24 -5.18 -9.06 -6.69
C GLN A 24 -4.62 -7.70 -6.26
N TRP A 25 -5.46 -6.69 -6.04
CA TRP A 25 -5.00 -5.34 -5.70
C TRP A 25 -4.42 -5.26 -4.29
N ALA A 26 -5.00 -5.96 -3.32
CA ALA A 26 -4.44 -6.06 -1.98
C ALA A 26 -3.04 -6.71 -2.00
N GLY A 27 -2.89 -7.84 -2.69
CA GLY A 27 -1.60 -8.52 -2.83
C GLY A 27 -0.58 -7.65 -3.56
N LEU A 28 -0.94 -7.07 -4.70
CA LEU A 28 -0.05 -6.20 -5.49
C LEU A 28 0.44 -4.99 -4.67
N SER A 29 -0.35 -4.51 -3.72
CA SER A 29 0.07 -3.45 -2.80
C SER A 29 1.33 -3.83 -2.01
N HIS A 30 1.38 -5.06 -1.50
CA HIS A 30 2.56 -5.59 -0.80
C HIS A 30 3.71 -5.88 -1.76
N LEU A 31 3.45 -6.55 -2.87
CA LEU A 31 4.49 -7.00 -3.80
C LEU A 31 5.17 -5.81 -4.49
N LEU A 32 4.37 -4.92 -5.08
CA LEU A 32 4.89 -3.73 -5.73
C LEU A 32 5.41 -2.72 -4.71
N GLY A 33 4.84 -2.68 -3.49
CA GLY A 33 5.42 -1.92 -2.39
C GLY A 33 6.85 -2.38 -2.07
N GLY A 34 7.09 -3.69 -2.01
CA GLY A 34 8.42 -4.24 -1.77
C GLY A 34 9.45 -3.92 -2.85
N ILE A 35 9.03 -3.80 -4.11
CA ILE A 35 9.92 -3.60 -5.27
C ILE A 35 10.09 -2.12 -5.63
N LEU A 36 8.97 -1.39 -5.72
CA LEU A 36 8.89 0.00 -6.20
C LEU A 36 8.80 1.03 -5.07
N GLY A 37 8.73 0.58 -3.81
CA GLY A 37 8.62 1.44 -2.64
C GLY A 37 7.20 1.97 -2.40
N PHE A 38 7.10 3.05 -1.61
CA PHE A 38 5.85 3.55 -1.06
C PHE A 38 4.82 4.05 -2.09
N LEU A 39 5.25 4.43 -3.30
CA LEU A 39 4.36 4.96 -4.32
C LEU A 39 3.34 3.94 -4.81
N ALA A 40 3.75 2.68 -4.97
CA ALA A 40 2.85 1.62 -5.43
C ALA A 40 1.65 1.39 -4.48
N PRO A 41 1.84 1.12 -3.18
CA PRO A 41 0.72 0.95 -2.26
C PRO A 41 -0.06 2.25 -2.04
N LEU A 42 0.56 3.43 -2.15
CA LEU A 42 -0.14 4.72 -2.09
C LEU A 42 -1.15 4.88 -3.24
N VAL A 43 -0.73 4.62 -4.47
CA VAL A 43 -1.59 4.72 -5.64
C VAL A 43 -2.73 3.70 -5.55
N ILE A 44 -2.43 2.45 -5.20
CA ILE A 44 -3.44 1.40 -5.04
C ILE A 44 -4.45 1.79 -3.95
N TRP A 45 -3.97 2.31 -2.81
CA TRP A 45 -4.84 2.79 -1.73
C TRP A 45 -5.76 3.91 -2.22
N LEU A 46 -5.23 4.95 -2.86
CA LEU A 46 -6.04 6.08 -3.34
C LEU A 46 -7.10 5.65 -4.37
N VAL A 47 -6.77 4.72 -5.26
CA VAL A 47 -7.67 4.28 -6.34
C VAL A 47 -8.76 3.32 -5.86
N PHE A 48 -8.45 2.43 -4.92
CA PHE A 48 -9.34 1.31 -4.58
C PHE A 48 -9.92 1.36 -3.17
N ARG A 49 -9.49 2.28 -2.29
CA ARG A 49 -9.98 2.35 -0.90
C ARG A 49 -11.51 2.47 -0.77
N GLU A 50 -12.17 3.16 -1.70
CA GLU A 50 -13.62 3.37 -1.67
C GLU A 50 -14.40 2.18 -2.27
N ARG A 51 -13.70 1.27 -2.96
CA ARG A 51 -14.28 0.12 -3.67
C ARG A 51 -14.07 -1.20 -2.93
N SER A 52 -13.11 -1.26 -2.00
CA SER A 52 -12.87 -2.41 -1.14
C SER A 52 -12.16 -2.02 0.15
N ALA A 53 -12.83 -2.25 1.29
CA ALA A 53 -12.25 -2.04 2.61
C ALA A 53 -11.02 -2.92 2.84
N TYR A 54 -11.02 -4.15 2.29
CA TYR A 54 -9.87 -5.06 2.39
C TYR A 54 -8.65 -4.52 1.65
N VAL A 55 -8.82 -4.03 0.41
CA VAL A 55 -7.72 -3.38 -0.33
C VAL A 55 -7.24 -2.12 0.41
N ALA A 56 -8.16 -1.37 1.02
CA ALA A 56 -7.80 -0.21 1.82
C ALA A 56 -6.90 -0.59 3.01
N GLU A 57 -7.26 -1.61 3.79
CA GLU A 57 -6.48 -2.07 4.94
C GLU A 57 -5.10 -2.63 4.55
N GLU A 58 -5.06 -3.53 3.57
CA GLU A 58 -3.80 -4.15 3.13
C GLU A 58 -2.85 -3.14 2.49
N SER A 59 -3.39 -2.20 1.70
CA SER A 59 -2.59 -1.14 1.12
C SER A 59 -2.07 -0.16 2.16
N LYS A 60 -2.82 0.12 3.24
CA LYS A 60 -2.33 0.93 4.36
C LYS A 60 -1.18 0.22 5.08
N LYS A 61 -1.27 -1.08 5.35
CA LYS A 61 -0.18 -1.86 5.96
C LYS A 61 1.09 -1.77 5.12
N ALA A 62 0.98 -2.04 3.81
CA ALA A 62 2.10 -1.94 2.87
C ALA A 62 2.68 -0.52 2.82
N LEU A 63 1.82 0.50 2.71
CA LEU A 63 2.21 1.90 2.65
C LEU A 63 2.95 2.34 3.92
N ASN A 64 2.40 2.03 5.10
CA ASN A 64 3.03 2.40 6.38
C ASN A 64 4.42 1.76 6.53
N PHE A 65 4.58 0.50 6.15
CA PHE A 65 5.90 -0.14 6.16
C PHE A 65 6.87 0.49 5.15
N GLN A 66 6.40 0.83 3.94
CA GLN A 66 7.25 1.48 2.94
C GLN A 66 7.61 2.92 3.30
N LEU A 67 6.74 3.65 4.01
CA LEU A 67 7.08 4.95 4.57
C LEU A 67 8.15 4.82 5.67
N LEU A 68 8.08 3.76 6.49
CA LEU A 68 9.13 3.48 7.46
C LEU A 68 10.46 3.19 6.75
N ALA A 69 10.45 2.34 5.72
CA ALA A 69 11.63 2.06 4.90
C ALA A 69 12.20 3.34 4.26
N LEU A 70 11.34 4.24 3.77
CA LEU A 70 11.72 5.54 3.21
C LEU A 70 12.48 6.39 4.23
N ILE A 71 12.04 6.44 5.49
CA ILE A 71 12.75 7.16 6.55
C ILE A 71 14.15 6.56 6.75
N VAL A 72 14.27 5.23 6.77
CA VAL A 72 15.58 4.58 6.90
C VAL A 72 16.49 4.92 5.71
N TYR A 73 15.97 4.95 4.48
CA TYR A 73 16.74 5.35 3.31
C TYR A 73 17.21 6.81 3.40
N VAL A 74 16.35 7.73 3.84
CA VAL A 74 16.73 9.14 4.02
C VAL A 74 17.82 9.29 5.08
N VAL A 75 17.70 8.60 6.22
CA VAL A 75 18.74 8.62 7.27
C VAL A 75 20.05 8.05 6.77
N ALA A 76 20.01 6.93 6.04
CA ALA A 76 21.19 6.30 5.47
C ALA A 76 21.90 7.17 4.42
N ALA A 77 21.14 8.01 3.69
CA ALA A 77 21.67 8.92 2.68
C ALA A 77 22.27 10.21 3.27
N VAL A 78 21.72 10.73 4.38
CA VAL A 78 22.16 12.00 5.00
C VAL A 78 23.35 11.80 5.94
N LEU A 79 23.43 10.66 6.63
CA LEU A 79 24.54 10.37 7.53
C LEU A 79 25.79 9.94 6.75
N PRO A 80 27.01 10.36 7.15
CA PRO A 80 28.26 10.01 6.48
C PRO A 80 28.69 8.56 6.82
N LEU A 81 27.84 7.59 6.47
CA LEU A 81 28.03 6.16 6.78
C LEU A 81 28.94 5.44 5.76
N GLY A 82 29.21 6.05 4.61
CA GLY A 82 29.98 5.43 3.54
C GLY A 82 29.39 4.09 3.10
N PHE A 83 30.23 3.04 3.06
CA PHE A 83 29.83 1.69 2.68
C PHE A 83 28.69 1.12 3.56
N LEU A 84 28.64 1.50 4.84
CA LEU A 84 27.60 1.02 5.75
C LEU A 84 26.21 1.55 5.34
N GLY A 85 26.11 2.76 4.80
CA GLY A 85 24.85 3.31 4.31
C GLY A 85 24.30 2.52 3.12
N THR A 86 25.18 2.07 2.23
CA THR A 86 24.82 1.20 1.10
C THR A 86 24.34 -0.17 1.58
N LEU A 87 25.02 -0.78 2.56
CA LEU A 87 24.59 -2.06 3.13
C LEU A 87 23.22 -1.96 3.82
N VAL A 88 22.97 -0.88 4.58
CA VAL A 88 21.67 -0.64 5.22
C VAL A 88 20.57 -0.48 4.18
N THR A 89 20.81 0.33 3.14
CA THR A 89 19.84 0.55 2.05
C THR A 89 19.52 -0.77 1.35
N PHE A 90 20.53 -1.56 0.99
CA PHE A 90 20.33 -2.86 0.35
C PHE A 90 19.59 -3.84 1.27
N GLY A 91 19.95 -3.90 2.55
CA GLY A 91 19.28 -4.75 3.54
C GLY A 91 17.80 -4.41 3.70
N VAL A 92 17.45 -3.12 3.82
CA VAL A 92 16.06 -2.67 3.93
C VAL A 92 15.28 -2.98 2.66
N TRP A 93 15.90 -2.86 1.48
CA TRP A 93 15.26 -3.25 0.22
C TRP A 93 14.98 -4.76 0.17
N VAL A 94 15.95 -5.59 0.56
CA VAL A 94 15.75 -7.06 0.64
C VAL A 94 14.62 -7.41 1.61
N VAL A 95 14.60 -6.83 2.81
CA VAL A 95 13.51 -7.03 3.78
C VAL A 95 12.16 -6.62 3.17
N SER A 96 12.12 -5.49 2.46
CA SER A 96 10.91 -5.01 1.80
C SER A 96 10.37 -5.97 0.75
N VAL A 97 11.25 -6.52 -0.09
CA VAL A 97 10.87 -7.52 -1.11
C VAL A 97 10.40 -8.82 -0.46
N VAL A 98 11.13 -9.33 0.54
CA VAL A 98 10.80 -10.59 1.23
C VAL A 98 9.41 -10.50 1.88
N PHE A 99 9.15 -9.47 2.68
CA PHE A 99 7.84 -9.29 3.31
C PHE A 99 6.75 -8.95 2.28
N GLY A 100 7.10 -8.27 1.18
CA GLY A 100 6.18 -8.04 0.06
C GLY A 100 5.68 -9.35 -0.55
N ILE A 101 6.58 -10.32 -0.78
CA ILE A 101 6.23 -11.65 -1.31
C ILE A 101 5.42 -12.47 -0.29
N ILE A 102 5.84 -12.49 0.97
CA ILE A 102 5.14 -13.23 2.03
C ILE A 102 3.70 -12.71 2.18
N ASN A 103 3.52 -11.39 2.29
CA ASN A 103 2.19 -10.81 2.46
C ASN A 103 1.35 -10.92 1.18
N TYR A 104 1.94 -10.85 -0.01
CA TYR A 104 1.25 -11.19 -1.26
C TYR A 104 0.66 -12.60 -1.20
N GLN A 105 1.47 -13.61 -0.84
CA GLN A 105 1.01 -15.00 -0.76
C GLN A 105 -0.08 -15.20 0.30
N LYS A 106 0.05 -14.54 1.46
CA LYS A 106 -0.96 -14.56 2.53
C LYS A 106 -2.29 -13.98 2.08
N VAL A 107 -2.29 -12.85 1.37
CA VAL A 107 -3.52 -12.28 0.79
C VAL A 107 -4.22 -13.28 -0.13
N GLN A 108 -3.47 -13.99 -0.98
CA GLN A 108 -4.07 -14.99 -1.88
C GLN A 108 -4.75 -16.13 -1.12
N ARG A 109 -4.20 -16.50 0.05
CA ARG A 109 -4.70 -17.55 0.94
C ARG A 109 -5.72 -17.08 1.96
N ALA A 110 -6.09 -15.79 1.95
CA ALA A 110 -6.93 -15.17 2.98
C ALA A 110 -6.37 -15.33 4.41
N GLU A 111 -5.04 -15.29 4.54
CA GLU A 111 -4.32 -15.32 5.81
C GLU A 111 -3.98 -13.91 6.29
N ALA A 112 -3.74 -13.75 7.60
CA ALA A 112 -3.37 -12.47 8.19
C ALA A 112 -1.97 -12.01 7.74
N THR A 113 -1.90 -10.83 7.13
CA THR A 113 -0.67 -10.14 6.75
C THR A 113 -0.09 -9.35 7.90
N GLU A 114 1.24 -9.39 8.03
CA GLU A 114 1.96 -8.69 9.08
C GLU A 114 3.33 -8.24 8.56
N TYR A 115 3.80 -7.11 9.08
CA TYR A 115 5.16 -6.61 8.88
C TYR A 115 5.92 -6.69 10.21
N PRO A 116 7.26 -6.83 10.19
CA PRO A 116 8.05 -7.00 11.41
C PRO A 116 7.99 -5.77 12.32
N VAL A 117 7.76 -4.60 11.72
CA VAL A 117 7.53 -3.34 12.43
C VAL A 117 6.24 -2.74 11.89
N THR A 118 5.29 -2.49 12.79
CA THR A 118 3.98 -1.92 12.45
C THR A 118 3.91 -0.48 12.93
N VAL A 119 3.67 0.44 11.99
CA VAL A 119 3.37 1.85 12.26
C VAL A 119 2.01 2.18 11.63
N SER A 120 1.28 3.13 12.21
CA SER A 120 -0.09 3.49 11.80
C SER A 120 -0.24 4.99 11.51
N TRP A 121 0.57 5.49 10.57
CA TRP A 121 0.54 6.90 10.17
C TRP A 121 -0.65 7.20 9.26
N VAL A 122 -0.89 6.35 8.27
CA VAL A 122 -2.09 6.42 7.43
C VAL A 122 -3.19 5.61 8.11
N ARG A 123 -4.34 6.26 8.36
CA ARG A 123 -5.54 5.69 9.02
C ARG A 123 -6.68 5.52 8.03
#